data_AF-A0A8T3Z750-F1
#
_entry.id   AF-A0A8T3Z750-F1
#
_cell.length_a   1.000
_cell.length_b   1.000
_cell.length_c   1.000
_cell.angle_alpha   90.00
_cell.angle_beta   90.00
_cell.angle_gamma   90.00
#
_symmetry.space_group_name_H-M   'P 1'
#
loop_
_entity.id
_entity.type
_entity.pdbx_description
1 polymer ?
#
loop_
_entity_poly.entity_id
_entity_poly.type
_entity_poly.pdbx_seq_one_letter_code
_entity_poly.pdbx_strand_id
1 'polypeptide(L)'
;MIEEITILGGFDKQENAEPVKKVVIKRGEIFGVVGPTGSGKSSLIGDIEQLSQEDTFSRRKILVNGEEPSYEDRTNPRKKMVAQLSQNMNFLADMTVGDFLSLHAKCRGASSKCVNAGIDLANTLTGEP
;
A
#
# COMPACT_ATOMS: atom_id res chain seq x y z
N MET A 1 -4.11 13.30 -7.72
CA MET A 1 -4.59 11.95 -8.03
C MET A 1 -3.38 11.14 -8.50
N ILE A 2 -3.31 9.85 -8.17
CA ILE A 2 -2.18 9.00 -8.58
C ILE A 2 -2.54 8.36 -9.93
N GLU A 3 -1.74 8.65 -10.95
CA GLU A 3 -1.87 8.11 -12.31
C GLU A 3 -0.90 6.94 -12.54
N GLU A 4 0.28 6.96 -11.91
CA GLU A 4 1.22 5.85 -11.98
C GLU A 4 2.10 5.73 -10.73
N ILE A 5 2.55 4.50 -10.46
CA ILE A 5 3.64 4.19 -9.53
C ILE A 5 4.77 3.57 -10.33
N THR A 6 5.97 4.13 -10.21
CA THR A 6 7.18 3.57 -10.80
C THR A 6 8.03 2.93 -9.72
N ILE A 7 8.45 1.69 -9.93
CA ILE A 7 9.38 0.95 -9.09
C ILE A 7 10.70 0.87 -9.85
N LEU A 8 11.75 1.49 -9.32
CA LEU A 8 13.12 1.35 -9.82
C LEU A 8 13.80 0.23 -9.04
N GLY A 9 14.39 -0.70 -9.80
CA GLY A 9 15.06 -1.88 -9.27
C GLY A 9 16.29 -1.50 -8.44
N GLY A 10 16.51 -2.27 -7.37
CA GLY A 10 17.61 -2.05 -6.45
C GLY A 10 18.59 -3.21 -6.48
N PHE A 11 18.79 -3.85 -5.33
CA PHE A 11 19.72 -4.95 -5.13
C PHE A 11 19.05 -6.14 -4.42
N ASP A 12 19.60 -7.33 -4.67
CA ASP A 12 19.24 -8.55 -3.94
C ASP A 12 20.03 -8.70 -2.63
N LYS A 13 19.81 -9.81 -1.93
CA LYS A 13 20.49 -10.12 -0.66
C LYS A 13 22.00 -10.33 -0.79
N GLN A 14 22.51 -10.57 -2.00
CA GLN A 14 23.93 -10.72 -2.29
C GLN A 14 24.54 -9.44 -2.88
N GLU A 15 23.83 -8.31 -2.79
CA GLU A 15 24.22 -7.02 -3.36
C GLU A 15 24.37 -7.03 -4.89
N ASN A 16 23.81 -8.02 -5.58
CA ASN A 16 23.73 -7.96 -7.04
C ASN A 16 22.58 -7.05 -7.45
N ALA A 17 22.79 -6.25 -8.50
CA ALA A 17 21.75 -5.41 -9.03
C ALA A 17 20.60 -6.26 -9.58
N GLU A 18 19.36 -5.88 -9.27
CA GLU A 18 18.20 -6.63 -9.75
C GLU A 18 18.14 -6.64 -11.29
N PRO A 19 17.70 -7.76 -11.90
CA PRO A 19 17.60 -7.86 -13.36
C PRO A 19 16.52 -6.93 -13.91
N VAL A 20 15.45 -6.69 -13.16
CA VAL A 20 14.37 -5.78 -13.54
C VAL A 20 14.72 -4.38 -13.05
N LYS A 21 15.05 -3.48 -13.99
CA LYS A 21 15.47 -2.10 -13.65
C LYS A 21 14.30 -1.15 -13.39
N LYS A 22 13.15 -1.38 -14.01
CA LYS A 22 11.99 -0.50 -13.91
C LYS A 22 10.69 -1.28 -14.13
N VAL A 23 9.71 -1.03 -13.27
CA VAL A 23 8.31 -1.44 -13.44
C VAL A 23 7.44 -0.19 -13.31
N VAL A 24 6.48 0.00 -14.19
CA VAL A 24 5.50 1.09 -14.12
C VAL A 24 4.12 0.45 -14.01
N ILE A 25 3.38 0.84 -12.99
CA ILE A 25 2.01 0.40 -12.74
C ILE A 25 1.11 1.62 -12.92
N LYS A 26 0.21 1.57 -13.91
CA LYS A 26 -0.71 2.66 -14.20
C LYS A 26 -2.03 2.50 -13.45
N ARG A 27 -2.73 3.61 -13.29
CA ARG A 27 -4.05 3.65 -12.68
C ARG A 27 -5.00 2.67 -13.38
N GLY A 28 -5.62 1.80 -12.59
CA GLY A 28 -6.57 0.78 -13.07
C GLY A 28 -5.93 -0.56 -13.45
N GLU A 29 -4.60 -0.67 -13.47
CA GLU A 29 -3.93 -1.94 -13.72
C GLU A 29 -3.92 -2.83 -12.48
N ILE A 30 -4.07 -4.14 -12.69
CA ILE A 30 -3.90 -5.16 -11.67
C ILE A 30 -2.59 -5.88 -11.96
N PHE A 31 -1.67 -5.86 -11.00
CA PHE A 31 -0.36 -6.49 -11.13
C PHE A 31 -0.21 -7.67 -10.17
N GLY A 32 0.25 -8.81 -10.68
CA GLY A 32 0.52 -10.02 -9.90
C GLY A 32 2.02 -10.25 -9.73
N VAL A 33 2.48 -10.40 -8.49
CA VAL A 33 3.87 -10.77 -8.18
C VAL A 33 3.90 -12.20 -7.68
N VAL A 34 4.61 -13.08 -8.38
CA VAL A 34 4.72 -14.51 -8.05
C VAL A 34 6.17 -14.94 -7.81
N GLY A 35 6.36 -15.93 -6.93
CA GLY A 35 7.69 -16.47 -6.61
C GLY A 35 7.69 -17.29 -5.33
N PRO A 36 8.75 -18.08 -5.06
CA PRO A 36 8.84 -18.94 -3.88
C PRO A 36 8.95 -18.15 -2.57
N THR A 37 8.74 -18.81 -1.43
CA THR A 37 8.95 -18.19 -0.11
C THR A 37 10.37 -17.64 0.00
N GLY A 38 10.50 -16.40 0.51
CA GLY A 38 11.79 -15.74 0.65
C GLY A 38 12.29 -14.99 -0.60
N SER A 39 11.57 -15.02 -1.73
CA SER A 39 11.95 -14.32 -2.98
C SER A 39 11.82 -12.79 -2.95
N GLY A 40 11.47 -12.20 -1.80
CA GLY A 40 11.36 -10.74 -1.65
C GLY A 40 9.98 -10.13 -1.93
N LYS A 41 8.93 -10.92 -2.18
CA LYS A 41 7.56 -10.40 -2.42
C LYS A 41 7.07 -9.44 -1.34
N SER A 42 7.16 -9.83 -0.07
CA SER A 42 6.75 -8.96 1.04
C SER A 42 7.64 -7.72 1.18
N SER A 43 8.93 -7.84 0.83
CA SER A 43 9.85 -6.69 0.79
C SER A 43 9.43 -5.70 -0.30
N LEU A 44 9.05 -6.19 -1.47
CA LEU A 44 8.55 -5.35 -2.57
C LEU A 44 7.28 -4.59 -2.14
N ILE A 45 6.33 -5.27 -1.51
CA ILE A 45 5.11 -4.63 -0.98
C ILE A 45 5.46 -3.57 0.06
N GLY A 46 6.40 -3.88 0.97
CA GLY A 46 6.88 -2.92 1.98
C GLY A 46 7.57 -1.69 1.38
N ASP A 47 8.41 -1.89 0.36
CA ASP A 47 9.08 -0.78 -0.35
C ASP A 47 8.04 0.16 -0.99
N ILE A 48 6.99 -0.40 -1.61
CA ILE A 48 5.88 0.37 -2.19
C ILE A 48 5.10 1.11 -1.10
N GLU A 49 4.76 0.44 0.02
CA GLU A 49 4.02 1.05 1.13
C GLU A 49 4.76 2.25 1.73
N GLN A 50 6.07 2.12 1.92
CA GLN A 50 6.93 3.15 2.50
C GLN A 50 7.40 4.19 1.48
N LEU A 51 7.07 3.98 0.20
CA LEU A 51 7.56 4.76 -0.92
C LEU A 51 9.10 4.94 -0.85
N SER A 52 9.80 3.82 -0.71
CA SER A 52 11.23 3.79 -0.42
C SER A 52 12.04 4.66 -1.39
N GLN A 53 13.04 5.35 -0.84
CA GLN A 53 13.98 6.19 -1.58
C GLN A 53 15.41 5.67 -1.35
N GLU A 54 15.65 4.41 -1.74
CA GLU A 54 16.95 3.73 -1.62
C GLU A 54 17.41 3.48 -0.16
N ASP A 55 16.48 3.60 0.78
CA ASP A 55 16.73 3.60 2.23
C ASP A 55 16.28 2.31 2.93
N THR A 56 15.80 1.32 2.17
CA THR A 56 15.52 -0.04 2.64
C THR A 56 16.66 -0.99 2.25
N PHE A 57 16.63 -2.23 2.76
CA PHE A 57 17.62 -3.25 2.41
C PHE A 57 17.69 -3.55 0.91
N SER A 58 16.57 -3.42 0.18
CA SER A 58 16.54 -3.63 -1.27
C SER A 58 17.12 -2.45 -2.04
N ARG A 59 17.23 -1.26 -1.40
CA ARG A 59 17.58 0.03 -2.03
C ARG A 59 16.76 0.31 -3.30
N ARG A 60 15.52 -0.16 -3.36
CA ARG A 60 14.59 0.21 -4.43
C ARG A 60 14.16 1.66 -4.27
N LYS A 61 13.74 2.26 -5.37
CA LYS A 61 13.20 3.62 -5.37
C LYS A 61 11.81 3.65 -5.96
N ILE A 62 10.88 4.27 -5.25
CA ILE A 62 9.47 4.37 -5.64
C ILE A 62 9.15 5.81 -6.04
N LEU A 63 8.63 6.00 -7.24
CA LEU A 63 8.16 7.30 -7.72
C LEU A 63 6.64 7.29 -7.82
N VAL A 64 6.03 8.43 -7.49
CA VAL A 64 4.59 8.66 -7.64
C VAL A 64 4.42 9.69 -8.73
N ASN A 65 3.68 9.34 -9.79
CA ASN A 65 3.51 10.18 -10.98
C ASN A 65 4.85 10.64 -11.60
N GLY A 66 5.86 9.78 -11.54
CA GLY A 66 7.20 10.06 -12.08
C GLY A 66 8.10 10.91 -11.18
N GLU A 67 7.62 11.36 -10.02
CA GLU A 67 8.36 12.22 -9.10
C GLU A 67 8.70 11.52 -7.79
N GLU A 68 9.75 12.00 -7.12
CA GLU A 68 10.06 11.57 -5.77
C GLU A 68 8.99 12.08 -4.79
N PRO A 69 8.40 11.19 -3.95
CA PRO A 69 7.41 11.60 -2.97
C PRO A 69 8.04 12.49 -1.91
N SER A 70 7.29 13.50 -1.46
CA SER A 70 7.77 14.41 -0.44
C SER A 70 7.96 13.70 0.90
N TYR A 71 8.73 14.31 1.80
CA TYR A 71 8.88 13.79 3.17
C TYR A 71 7.53 13.63 3.88
N GLU A 72 6.58 14.54 3.65
CA GLU A 72 5.23 14.43 4.21
C GLU A 72 4.45 13.23 3.67
N ASP A 73 4.57 12.93 2.38
CA ASP A 73 3.86 11.80 1.75
C ASP A 73 4.30 10.46 2.35
N ARG A 74 5.57 10.39 2.78
CA ARG A 74 6.20 9.19 3.34
C ARG A 74 5.94 9.02 4.83
N THR A 75 5.78 10.13 5.57
CA THR A 75 5.73 10.11 7.04
C THR A 75 4.37 10.41 7.63
N ASN A 76 3.47 11.07 6.89
CA ASN A 76 2.16 11.46 7.43
C ASN A 76 1.18 10.26 7.40
N PRO A 77 0.79 9.70 8.56
CA PRO A 77 -0.09 8.54 8.60
C PRO A 77 -1.49 8.83 8.04
N ARG A 78 -1.94 10.10 8.02
CA ARG A 78 -3.22 10.49 7.42
C ARG A 78 -3.19 10.54 5.90
N LYS A 79 -2.00 10.75 5.31
CA LYS A 79 -1.78 10.82 3.86
C LYS A 79 -1.23 9.52 3.27
N LYS A 80 -1.25 8.40 4.01
CA LYS A 80 -0.84 7.09 3.47
C LYS A 80 -1.56 6.82 2.15
N MET A 81 -0.79 6.81 1.06
CA MET A 81 -1.27 6.63 -0.30
C MET A 81 -1.53 5.16 -0.65
N VAL A 82 -0.92 4.25 0.10
CA VAL A 82 -1.05 2.81 -0.09
C VAL A 82 -1.92 2.23 1.02
N ALA A 83 -2.98 1.52 0.63
CA ALA A 83 -3.73 0.66 1.52
C ALA A 83 -3.20 -0.77 1.36
N GLN A 84 -2.74 -1.36 2.46
CA GLN A 84 -2.19 -2.71 2.47
C GLN A 84 -3.13 -3.62 3.25
N LEU A 85 -3.49 -4.75 2.64
CA LEU A 85 -4.22 -5.82 3.31
C LEU A 85 -3.21 -6.87 3.77
N SER A 86 -3.02 -7.01 5.08
CA SER A 86 -2.11 -7.99 5.65
C SER A 86 -2.67 -9.40 5.59
N GLN A 87 -1.79 -10.39 5.43
CA GLN A 87 -2.17 -11.81 5.48
C GLN A 87 -2.75 -12.21 6.85
N ASN A 88 -2.21 -11.61 7.93
CA ASN A 88 -2.72 -11.78 9.29
C ASN A 88 -3.42 -10.48 9.71
N MET A 89 -4.71 -10.55 10.05
CA MET A 89 -5.43 -9.43 10.65
C MET A 89 -5.36 -9.52 12.16
N ASN A 90 -4.72 -8.53 12.79
CA ASN A 90 -4.73 -8.38 14.24
C ASN A 90 -5.73 -7.28 14.61
N PHE A 91 -6.88 -7.65 15.16
CA PHE A 91 -7.82 -6.69 15.72
C PHE A 91 -7.41 -6.36 17.15
N LEU A 92 -7.11 -5.10 17.42
CA LEU A 92 -6.62 -4.61 18.71
C LEU A 92 -7.72 -4.45 19.76
N ALA A 93 -8.98 -4.66 19.41
CA ALA A 93 -10.11 -4.44 20.30
C ALA A 93 -11.32 -5.30 19.90
N ASP A 94 -12.08 -5.71 20.91
CA ASP A 94 -13.41 -6.28 20.74
C ASP A 94 -14.40 -5.14 20.45
N MET A 95 -14.70 -4.92 19.18
CA MET A 95 -15.59 -3.85 18.73
C MET A 95 -16.34 -4.25 17.46
N THR A 96 -17.48 -3.61 17.23
CA THR A 96 -18.26 -3.83 16.01
C THR A 96 -17.53 -3.26 14.78
N VAL A 97 -17.85 -3.78 13.59
CA VAL A 97 -17.30 -3.26 12.32
C VAL A 97 -17.61 -1.77 12.16
N GLY A 98 -18.82 -1.33 12.53
CA GLY A 98 -19.22 0.08 12.47
C GLY A 98 -18.39 0.98 13.38
N ASP A 99 -18.11 0.53 14.61
CA ASP A 99 -17.27 1.27 15.56
C ASP A 99 -15.82 1.35 15.07
N PHE A 100 -15.28 0.24 14.54
CA PHE A 100 -13.94 0.18 13.98
C PHE A 100 -13.76 1.15 12.81
N LEU A 101 -14.68 1.12 11.85
CA LEU A 101 -14.64 2.02 10.69
C LEU A 101 -14.84 3.49 11.10
N SER A 102 -15.72 3.76 12.07
CA SER A 102 -15.95 5.11 12.61
C SER A 102 -14.72 5.66 13.31
N LEU A 103 -14.03 4.84 14.10
CA LEU A 103 -12.77 5.21 14.74
C LEU A 103 -11.71 5.54 13.67
N HIS A 104 -11.57 4.69 12.65
CA HIS A 104 -10.59 4.92 11.58
C HIS A 104 -10.89 6.19 10.77
N ALA A 105 -12.17 6.45 10.47
CA ALA A 105 -12.61 7.67 9.78
C ALA A 105 -12.25 8.92 10.60
N LYS A 106 -12.53 8.93 11.91
CA LYS A 106 -12.16 10.03 12.81
C LYS A 106 -10.66 10.28 12.83
N CYS A 107 -9.83 9.24 12.91
CA CYS A 107 -8.36 9.37 12.89
C CYS A 107 -7.84 10.04 11.62
N ARG A 108 -8.50 9.81 10.48
CA ARG A 108 -8.18 10.40 9.18
C ARG A 108 -8.87 11.74 8.91
N GLY A 109 -9.73 12.22 9.81
CA GLY A 109 -10.54 13.42 9.60
C GLY A 109 -11.63 13.24 8.52
N ALA A 110 -12.03 12.00 8.24
CA ALA A 110 -13.06 11.68 7.27
C ALA A 110 -14.47 11.76 7.89
N SER A 111 -15.47 12.04 7.04
CA SER A 111 -16.88 12.08 7.44
C SER A 111 -17.39 10.69 7.83
N SER A 112 -18.32 10.63 8.79
CA SER A 112 -19.07 9.40 9.10
C SER A 112 -19.86 8.87 7.89
N LYS A 113 -20.17 9.71 6.90
CA LYS A 113 -20.80 9.27 5.64
C LYS A 113 -19.94 8.25 4.88
N CYS A 114 -18.61 8.33 5.01
CA CYS A 114 -17.68 7.38 4.40
C CYS A 114 -17.79 5.98 4.99
N VAL A 115 -18.23 5.86 6.25
CA VAL A 115 -18.38 4.56 6.92
C VAL A 115 -19.52 3.77 6.30
N ASN A 116 -20.71 4.37 6.21
CA ASN A 116 -21.87 3.71 5.60
C ASN A 116 -21.61 3.35 4.15
N ALA A 117 -21.08 4.30 3.36
CA ALA A 117 -20.72 4.03 1.97
C ALA A 117 -19.69 2.90 1.82
N GLY A 118 -18.75 2.77 2.76
CA GLY A 118 -17.78 1.69 2.78
C GLY A 118 -18.41 0.33 3.07
N ILE A 119 -19.35 0.27 4.03
CA ILE A 119 -20.10 -0.96 4.36
C ILE A 119 -20.99 -1.37 3.18
N ASP A 120 -21.75 -0.44 2.61
CA ASP A 120 -22.65 -0.70 1.49
C ASP A 120 -21.88 -1.24 0.27
N LEU A 121 -20.70 -0.66 -0.02
CA LEU A 121 -19.83 -1.12 -1.08
C LEU A 121 -19.27 -2.53 -0.80
N ALA A 122 -18.86 -2.81 0.45
CA ALA A 122 -18.39 -4.12 0.84
C ALA A 122 -19.49 -5.18 0.65
N ASN A 123 -20.70 -4.92 1.13
CA ASN A 123 -21.86 -5.80 0.99
C ASN A 123 -22.20 -6.04 -0.49
N THR A 124 -22.14 -4.99 -1.32
CA THR A 124 -22.32 -5.11 -2.77
C THR A 124 -21.27 -6.03 -3.42
N LEU A 125 -20.01 -5.92 -3.02
CA LEU A 125 -18.91 -6.73 -3.57
C LEU A 125 -18.97 -8.19 -3.11
N THR A 126 -19.48 -8.46 -1.90
CA THR A 126 -19.56 -9.81 -1.33
C THR A 126 -20.91 -10.49 -1.54
N GLY A 127 -21.93 -9.75 -1.99
CA GLY A 127 -23.30 -10.27 -2.15
C GLY A 127 -24.07 -10.41 -0.83
N GLU A 128 -23.65 -9.69 0.20
CA GLU A 128 -24.33 -9.64 1.51
C GLU A 128 -25.41 -8.53 1.52
N PRO A 129 -26.46 -8.63 2.37
CA PRO A 129 -27.52 -7.63 2.46
C PRO A 129 -27.09 -6.28 3.06
#